data_AF-A0A820AD79-F1
#
_entry.id   AF-A0A820AD79-F1
#
_cell.length_a   1.000
_cell.length_b   1.000
_cell.length_c   1.000
_cell.angle_alpha   90.00
_cell.angle_beta   90.00
_cell.angle_gamma   90.00
#
_symmetry.space_group_name_H-M   'P 1'
#
loop_
_entity.id
_entity.type
_entity.pdbx_description
1 polymer ?
#
loop_
_entity_poly.entity_id
_entity_poly.type
_entity_poly.pdbx_seq_one_letter_code
_entity_poly.pdbx_strand_id
1 'polypeptide(L)'
;HPNGSKKKPQKDSFIIYPRGRGMPFGHIAVITNVDQDYVYIAEQNHEFHYWSADYARRASTIFTDDGYFIDDDYNLYGWMDIEGNDQLQPLNESSISRILRKYQTFDE
;
A
#
# COMPACT_ATOMS: atom_id res chain seq x y z
N HIS A 1 3.99 -10.20 3.40
CA HIS A 1 2.97 -11.24 3.20
C HIS A 1 2.89 -11.59 1.73
N PRO A 2 3.12 -12.86 1.33
CA PRO A 2 2.97 -13.27 -0.06
C PRO A 2 1.50 -13.19 -0.52
N ASN A 3 1.24 -13.07 -1.82
CA ASN A 3 -0.12 -13.24 -2.36
C ASN A 3 -0.63 -14.65 -2.04
N GLY A 4 -1.79 -14.79 -1.41
CA GLY A 4 -2.28 -16.04 -0.83
C GLY A 4 -1.93 -16.23 0.66
N SER A 5 -1.39 -15.22 1.34
CA SER A 5 -1.14 -15.26 2.79
C SER A 5 -2.43 -15.39 3.61
N LYS A 6 -2.35 -16.01 4.80
CA LYS A 6 -3.44 -16.04 5.79
C LYS A 6 -3.72 -14.67 6.42
N LYS A 7 -2.80 -13.72 6.34
CA LYS A 7 -3.02 -12.38 6.87
C LYS A 7 -3.81 -11.55 5.87
N LYS A 8 -4.89 -10.87 6.28
CA LYS A 8 -5.62 -9.98 5.37
C LYS A 8 -4.73 -8.77 5.02
N PRO A 9 -4.70 -8.29 3.76
CA PRO A 9 -4.15 -6.96 3.46
C PRO A 9 -4.90 -5.90 4.24
N GLN A 10 -4.20 -4.84 4.65
CA GLN A 10 -4.77 -3.77 5.45
C GLN A 10 -4.43 -2.41 4.86
N LYS A 11 -5.22 -1.41 5.25
CA LYS A 11 -4.92 0.00 5.00
C LYS A 11 -3.47 0.33 5.40
N ASP A 12 -2.85 1.21 4.64
CA ASP A 12 -1.47 1.70 4.73
C ASP A 12 -0.39 0.66 4.37
N SER A 13 -0.77 -0.56 3.99
CA SER A 13 0.21 -1.55 3.51
C SER A 13 0.74 -1.21 2.13
N PHE A 14 1.97 -1.62 1.84
CA PHE A 14 2.53 -1.53 0.50
C PHE A 14 2.21 -2.79 -0.32
N ILE A 15 1.81 -2.64 -1.59
CA ILE A 15 1.76 -3.74 -2.56
C ILE A 15 3.05 -3.73 -3.36
N ILE A 16 3.70 -4.88 -3.51
CA ILE A 16 4.99 -5.01 -4.22
C ILE A 16 4.82 -5.87 -5.47
N TYR A 17 5.20 -5.33 -6.62
CA TYR A 17 5.14 -6.02 -7.90
C TYR A 17 6.55 -6.43 -8.37
N PRO A 18 6.73 -7.69 -8.83
CA PRO A 18 7.96 -8.13 -9.48
C PRO A 18 8.23 -7.36 -10.77
N ARG A 19 9.48 -7.41 -11.22
CA ARG A 19 9.82 -7.04 -12.59
C ARG A 19 9.19 -8.04 -13.56
N GLY A 20 8.61 -7.56 -14.65
CA GLY A 20 7.92 -8.41 -15.61
C GLY A 20 7.67 -7.74 -16.95
N ARG A 21 7.06 -8.51 -17.86
CA ARG A 21 6.62 -8.01 -19.17
C ARG A 21 5.45 -7.03 -18.95
N GLY A 22 5.72 -5.74 -19.10
CA GLY A 22 4.78 -4.65 -18.80
C GLY A 22 5.20 -3.78 -17.60
N MET A 23 5.95 -4.35 -16.65
CA MET A 23 6.54 -3.64 -15.51
C MET A 23 8.05 -3.92 -15.44
N PRO A 24 8.88 -3.37 -16.35
CA PRO A 24 10.31 -3.70 -16.43
C PRO A 24 11.09 -3.37 -15.15
N PHE A 25 10.61 -2.40 -14.37
CA PHE A 25 11.23 -1.98 -13.11
C PHE A 25 10.54 -2.56 -11.87
N GLY A 26 9.47 -3.33 -12.06
CA GLY A 26 8.52 -3.66 -11.01
C GLY A 26 7.67 -2.44 -10.67
N HIS A 27 6.94 -2.53 -9.58
CA HIS A 27 6.09 -1.44 -9.11
C HIS A 27 5.87 -1.53 -7.60
N ILE A 28 5.49 -0.41 -7.00
CA ILE A 28 5.07 -0.33 -5.61
C ILE A 28 3.88 0.60 -5.53
N ALA A 29 2.91 0.21 -4.72
CA ALA A 29 1.71 0.99 -4.48
C ALA A 29 1.31 0.94 -3.00
N VAL A 30 0.43 1.84 -2.58
CA VAL A 30 -0.09 1.93 -1.20
C VAL A 30 -1.56 1.58 -1.19
N ILE A 31 -1.95 0.74 -0.24
CA ILE A 31 -3.36 0.43 0.03
C ILE A 31 -3.96 1.55 0.86
N THR A 32 -4.89 2.33 0.30
CA THR A 32 -5.55 3.42 1.03
C THR A 32 -6.78 2.97 1.78
N ASN A 33 -7.40 1.88 1.32
CA ASN A 33 -8.52 1.23 1.98
C ASN A 33 -8.64 -0.25 1.58
N VAL A 34 -9.29 -1.05 2.42
CA VAL A 34 -9.65 -2.44 2.14
C VAL A 34 -11.09 -2.65 2.54
N ASP A 35 -11.94 -3.09 1.62
CA ASP A 35 -13.31 -3.48 1.93
C ASP A 35 -13.48 -5.01 1.88
N GLN A 36 -14.68 -5.48 1.50
CA GLN A 36 -14.98 -6.90 1.38
C GLN A 36 -14.42 -7.50 0.08
N ASP A 37 -14.51 -6.75 -1.01
CA ASP A 37 -14.30 -7.26 -2.38
C ASP A 37 -13.11 -6.59 -3.07
N TYR A 38 -12.59 -5.49 -2.52
CA TYR A 38 -11.53 -4.69 -3.13
C TYR A 38 -10.48 -4.17 -2.14
N VAL A 39 -9.27 -4.00 -2.67
CA VAL A 39 -8.29 -3.04 -2.15
C VAL A 39 -8.28 -1.79 -3.03
N TYR A 40 -8.16 -0.64 -2.38
CA TYR A 40 -8.06 0.67 -3.03
C TYR A 40 -6.59 1.08 -3.04
N ILE A 41 -6.08 1.45 -4.21
CA ILE A 41 -4.65 1.55 -4.47
C ILE A 41 -4.31 2.98 -4.89
N ALA A 42 -3.38 3.60 -4.18
CA ALA A 42 -2.73 4.85 -4.57
C ALA A 42 -1.29 4.56 -5.02
N GLU A 43 -0.90 5.07 -6.19
CA GLU A 43 0.40 4.78 -6.80
C GLU A 43 0.79 5.86 -7.81
N GLN A 44 2.07 6.02 -8.12
CA GLN A 44 2.49 6.91 -9.21
C GLN A 44 3.23 6.11 -10.27
N ASN A 45 3.18 6.57 -11.52
CA ASN A 45 3.85 5.94 -12.66
C ASN A 45 3.26 4.56 -13.03
N HIS A 46 1.92 4.45 -12.99
CA HIS A 46 1.15 3.33 -13.53
C HIS A 46 0.27 3.81 -14.69
N GLU A 47 -0.76 4.61 -14.39
CA GLU A 47 -1.58 5.31 -15.38
C GLU A 47 -1.50 6.83 -15.21
N PHE A 48 -1.52 7.55 -16.32
CA PHE A 48 -1.52 9.02 -16.36
C PHE A 48 -2.95 9.55 -16.44
N HIS A 49 -3.63 9.65 -15.30
CA HIS A 49 -4.96 10.25 -15.21
C HIS A 49 -5.14 10.98 -13.86
N TYR A 50 -6.16 11.84 -13.78
CA TYR A 50 -6.51 12.57 -12.56
C TYR A 50 -7.37 11.70 -11.64
N TRP A 51 -7.05 11.63 -10.35
CA TRP A 51 -7.84 10.85 -9.39
C TRP A 51 -8.95 11.71 -8.78
N SER A 52 -10.17 11.21 -8.83
CA SER A 52 -11.32 11.86 -8.17
C SER A 52 -11.40 11.60 -6.67
N ALA A 53 -10.50 10.76 -6.12
CA ALA A 53 -10.50 10.29 -4.75
C ALA A 53 -9.06 10.12 -4.23
N ASP A 54 -8.91 9.54 -3.03
CA ASP A 54 -7.63 9.22 -2.41
C ASP A 54 -6.97 7.94 -2.98
N TYR A 55 -7.51 7.36 -4.05
CA TYR A 55 -6.98 6.19 -4.74
C TYR A 55 -7.01 6.38 -6.26
N ALA A 56 -6.08 5.73 -6.96
CA ALA A 56 -5.97 5.70 -8.41
C ALA A 56 -6.89 4.64 -9.03
N ARG A 57 -6.86 3.42 -8.47
CA ARG A 57 -7.62 2.26 -8.95
C ARG A 57 -7.97 1.31 -7.82
N ARG A 58 -8.69 0.24 -8.17
CA ARG A 58 -9.05 -0.84 -7.27
C ARG A 58 -8.59 -2.16 -7.86
N ALA A 59 -8.20 -3.10 -7.01
CA ALA A 59 -7.93 -4.49 -7.37
C ALA A 59 -8.86 -5.39 -6.54
N SER A 60 -9.33 -6.49 -7.14
CA SER A 60 -10.27 -7.39 -6.46
C SER A 60 -9.55 -8.16 -5.35
N THR A 61 -10.22 -8.39 -4.24
CA THR A 61 -9.74 -9.28 -3.19
C THR A 61 -10.53 -10.58 -3.17
N ILE A 62 -9.82 -11.70 -3.24
CA ILE A 62 -10.42 -13.03 -3.17
C ILE A 62 -9.99 -13.65 -1.84
N PHE A 63 -10.98 -14.11 -1.06
CA PHE A 63 -10.72 -14.88 0.14
C PHE A 63 -11.15 -16.34 -0.07
N THR A 64 -10.22 -17.25 0.15
CA THR A 64 -10.46 -18.70 0.14
C THR A 64 -9.99 -19.30 1.45
N ASP A 65 -10.29 -20.59 1.68
CA ASP A 65 -9.75 -21.33 2.82
C ASP A 65 -8.22 -21.31 2.85
N ASP A 66 -7.58 -21.13 1.70
CA ASP A 66 -6.13 -21.10 1.52
C ASP A 66 -5.49 -19.74 1.85
N GLY A 67 -6.22 -18.63 1.73
CA GLY A 67 -5.75 -17.32 2.15
C GLY A 67 -6.40 -16.15 1.42
N TYR A 68 -5.79 -14.98 1.56
CA TYR A 68 -6.20 -13.75 0.90
C TYR A 68 -5.37 -13.53 -0.36
N PHE A 69 -6.04 -13.19 -1.45
CA PHE A 69 -5.44 -12.87 -2.72
C PHE A 69 -5.84 -11.47 -3.14
N ILE A 70 -4.90 -10.71 -3.68
CA ILE A 70 -5.17 -9.53 -4.49
C ILE A 70 -5.07 -9.99 -5.95
N ASP A 71 -6.18 -9.86 -6.67
CA ASP A 71 -6.31 -10.16 -8.10
C ASP A 71 -6.25 -8.85 -8.89
N ASP A 72 -5.18 -8.71 -9.67
CA ASP A 72 -4.78 -7.48 -10.34
C ASP A 72 -4.26 -7.83 -11.75
N ASP A 73 -4.19 -6.84 -12.64
CA ASP A 73 -3.77 -7.01 -14.03
C ASP A 73 -2.32 -7.53 -14.16
N TYR A 74 -1.52 -7.35 -13.10
CA TYR A 74 -0.15 -7.80 -13.01
C TYR A 74 0.06 -8.71 -11.80
N ASN A 75 0.93 -9.72 -11.98
CA ASN A 75 1.41 -10.53 -10.87
C ASN A 75 2.03 -9.64 -9.81
N LEU A 76 1.81 -9.96 -8.54
CA LEU A 76 2.40 -9.28 -7.39
C LEU A 76 3.09 -10.28 -6.46
N TYR A 77 4.15 -9.85 -5.78
CA TYR A 77 4.78 -10.68 -4.75
C TYR A 77 3.86 -10.81 -3.54
N GLY A 78 3.18 -9.72 -3.17
CA GLY A 78 2.29 -9.64 -2.04
C GLY A 78 2.25 -8.23 -1.46
N TRP A 79 1.93 -8.12 -0.17
CA TRP A 79 1.89 -6.85 0.55
C TRP A 79 2.79 -6.84 1.79
N MET A 80 3.26 -5.67 2.17
CA MET A 80 4.07 -5.42 3.36
C MET A 80 3.33 -4.49 4.30
N ASP A 81 3.16 -4.94 5.54
CA ASP A 81 2.56 -4.10 6.58
C ASP A 81 3.64 -3.19 7.16
N ILE A 82 3.22 -1.99 7.58
CA ILE A 82 4.04 -1.12 8.41
C ILE A 82 3.88 -1.57 9.86
N GLU A 83 4.99 -1.88 10.54
CA GLU A 83 4.95 -2.27 11.95
C GLU A 83 4.76 -1.04 12.85
N GLY A 84 3.67 -1.05 13.61
CA GLY A 84 3.31 0.00 14.55
C GLY A 84 1.86 -0.20 14.99
N ASN A 85 1.56 0.08 16.26
CA ASN A 85 0.20 -0.06 16.78
C ASN A 85 -0.72 1.10 16.39
N ASP A 86 -0.16 2.16 15.81
CA ASP A 86 -0.90 3.36 15.42
C ASP A 86 -1.16 3.33 13.90
N GLN A 87 -2.42 3.49 13.50
CA GLN A 87 -2.77 3.76 12.10
C GLN A 87 -2.10 5.05 11.64
N LEU A 88 -1.56 5.07 10.42
CA LEU A 88 -0.90 6.28 9.92
C LEU A 88 -1.90 7.42 9.89
N GLN A 89 -1.47 8.56 10.43
CA GLN A 89 -2.25 9.77 10.42
C GLN A 89 -1.70 10.72 9.37
N PRO A 90 -2.57 11.49 8.69
CA PRO A 90 -2.11 12.58 7.82
C PRO A 90 -1.16 13.50 8.57
N LEU A 91 -0.17 14.02 7.85
CA LEU A 91 0.73 15.02 8.39
C LEU A 91 -0.07 16.26 8.81
N ASN A 92 0.08 16.70 10.05
CA ASN A 92 -0.48 17.94 10.55
C ASN A 92 0.59 18.75 11.30
N GLU A 93 0.31 20.00 11.65
CA GLU A 93 1.29 20.89 12.31
C GLU A 93 1.92 20.27 13.55
N SER A 94 1.13 19.62 14.41
CA SER A 94 1.62 18.93 15.60
C SER A 94 2.58 17.77 15.25
N SER A 95 2.24 16.99 14.23
CA SER A 95 3.04 15.87 13.74
C SER A 95 4.34 16.36 13.10
N ILE A 96 4.30 17.47 12.37
CA ILE A 96 5.48 18.15 11.80
C ILE A 96 6.41 18.58 12.92
N SER A 97 5.92 19.30 13.93
CA SER A 97 6.75 19.75 15.05
C SER A 97 7.41 18.57 15.79
N ARG A 98 6.67 17.48 16.01
CA ARG A 98 7.21 16.25 16.62
C ARG A 98 8.32 15.61 15.77
N ILE A 99 8.10 15.49 14.46
CA ILE A 99 9.07 14.92 13.52
C ILE A 99 10.33 15.78 13.50
N LEU A 100 10.20 17.09 13.29
CA LEU A 100 11.33 18.01 13.22
C LEU A 100 12.17 17.98 14.52
N ARG A 101 11.51 17.94 15.69
CA ARG A 101 12.20 17.82 16.98
C ARG A 101 13.04 16.55 17.08
N LYS A 102 12.55 15.41 16.57
CA LYS A 102 13.29 14.14 16.56
C LYS A 102 14.53 14.20 15.68
N TYR A 103 14.53 14.99 14.60
CA TYR A 103 15.68 15.14 13.71
C TYR A 103 16.68 16.22 14.14
N GLN A 104 16.25 17.19 14.95
CA GLN A 104 17.13 18.20 15.55
C GLN A 104 18.00 17.66 16.69
N THR A 105 17.63 16.53 17.29
CA THR A 105 18.40 15.90 18.40
C THR A 105 19.55 15.00 17.92
N PHE A 106 19.82 14.93 16.61
CA PHE A 106 20.94 14.15 16.04
C PHE A 106 22.16 15.01 15.65
N ASP A 107 22.12 16.31 15.93
CA ASP A 107 23.27 17.22 15.80
C ASP A 107 23.95 17.44 17.18
N GLU A 108 24.44 16.39 17.84
CA GLU A 108 25.46 16.46 18.91
C GLU A 108 26.41 15.25 18.86
#